data_AF-A0A9W7M7A1-F1
#
_entry.id   AF-A0A9W7M7A1-F1
#
_cell.length_a   1.000
_cell.length_b   1.000
_cell.length_c   1.000
_cell.angle_alpha   90.00
_cell.angle_beta   90.00
_cell.angle_gamma   90.00
#
_symmetry.space_group_name_H-M   'P 1'
#
loop_
_entity.id
_entity.type
_entity.pdbx_description
1 polymer ?
#
loop_
_entity_poly.entity_id
_entity_poly.type
_entity_poly.pdbx_seq_one_letter_code
_entity_poly.pdbx_strand_id
1 'polypeptide(L)'
;MEDLDDSEDEELLVNGEEDEEISEVEEYDTEEEDEDIDDVEEEEDKDGEMEELEKEYKELHNKEQDILRNLKHHKVEDVKKGQAVKNQKALWDKALEFRFLLQKAFSGSNRLPQDSVRSSFCASDEEVTAAYSDLITSSKKTLDSLLELQEALLENNPSIAQSLEGNGAQPSTNLDMEDDGEWLQISQMNRRIAAFRDKAVDKWQRKTEVTTGAAAIKNKLQAFNQNISEQVATYMRDPTRMIKQMQQRRSTIGIFGTVTESGSNANGEEAHPEGDPELLDDSEFYQQLLKEFFETVDPTSSETAFYALKRLQTKKRKIVDRRASKSRKIRYHVHEKIVNFMAAEPMKLPPMAPKLFENLFGMKTQ
;
A
#
# COMPACT_ATOMS: atom_id res chain seq x y z
N MET A 1 45.18 -4.26 -34.38
CA MET A 1 43.72 -4.12 -34.25
C MET A 1 43.42 -4.37 -32.79
N GLU A 2 44.00 -3.57 -31.88
CA GLU A 2 43.76 -2.10 -31.76
C GLU A 2 42.26 -1.85 -31.75
N ASP A 3 41.72 -1.63 -30.55
CA ASP A 3 41.25 -0.30 -30.18
C ASP A 3 41.53 -0.07 -28.68
N LEU A 4 42.29 0.99 -28.43
CA LEU A 4 42.64 1.64 -27.17
C LEU A 4 41.66 2.80 -26.93
N ASP A 5 41.66 3.31 -25.69
CA ASP A 5 40.97 4.52 -25.18
C ASP A 5 39.44 4.46 -25.14
N ASP A 6 38.75 4.90 -24.09
CA ASP A 6 39.06 6.05 -23.26
C ASP A 6 38.53 5.83 -21.83
N SER A 7 39.43 5.98 -20.85
CA SER A 7 39.11 6.06 -19.43
C SER A 7 39.14 7.53 -19.04
N GLU A 8 37.99 8.19 -19.13
CA GLU A 8 37.83 9.53 -18.58
C GLU A 8 37.38 9.43 -17.12
N ASP A 9 38.34 9.75 -16.24
CA ASP A 9 38.10 10.25 -14.90
C ASP A 9 37.23 11.52 -14.99
N GLU A 10 35.97 11.44 -14.55
CA GLU A 10 35.18 12.61 -14.16
C GLU A 10 35.04 12.63 -12.63
N GLU A 11 36.08 13.12 -11.96
CA GLU A 11 35.94 13.84 -10.69
C GLU A 11 35.14 15.13 -10.96
N LEU A 12 33.82 15.07 -10.77
CA LEU A 12 32.96 16.26 -10.79
C LEU A 12 32.49 16.60 -9.37
N LEU A 13 33.32 17.42 -8.73
CA LEU A 13 32.98 18.53 -7.84
C LEU A 13 31.62 18.42 -7.14
N VAL A 14 31.67 17.93 -5.89
CA VAL A 14 30.68 18.25 -4.86
C VAL A 14 30.79 19.74 -4.57
N ASN A 15 29.94 20.54 -5.19
CA ASN A 15 29.69 21.92 -4.78
C ASN A 15 28.27 22.32 -5.19
N GLY A 16 27.48 22.72 -4.20
CA GLY A 16 26.09 23.17 -4.38
C GLY A 16 25.19 22.71 -3.25
N GLU A 17 25.55 23.07 -2.00
CA GLU A 17 24.56 23.27 -0.95
C GLU A 17 23.61 24.37 -1.44
N GLU A 18 22.49 23.99 -2.05
CA GLU A 18 21.33 24.88 -2.12
C GLU A 18 20.51 24.59 -0.87
N ASP A 19 20.97 25.18 0.24
CA ASP A 19 20.07 25.61 1.30
C ASP A 19 19.00 26.46 0.61
N GLU A 20 17.78 25.93 0.51
CA GLU A 20 16.61 26.78 0.30
C GLU A 20 16.53 27.70 1.53
N GLU A 21 17.19 28.85 1.43
CA GLU A 21 16.88 30.05 2.19
C GLU A 21 15.36 30.23 2.07
N ILE A 22 14.64 29.75 3.08
CA ILE A 22 13.30 30.21 3.36
C ILE A 22 13.47 31.69 3.56
N SER A 23 13.09 32.45 2.52
CA SER A 23 13.09 33.90 2.51
C SER A 23 12.66 34.39 3.89
N GLU A 24 13.62 34.93 4.65
CA GLU A 24 13.34 35.83 5.75
C GLU A 24 12.54 36.95 5.11
N VAL A 25 11.22 36.82 5.18
CA VAL A 25 10.33 37.91 4.82
C VAL A 25 10.66 38.97 5.85
N GLU A 26 11.38 39.99 5.38
CA GLU A 26 11.74 41.18 6.12
C GLU A 26 10.60 41.50 7.07
N GLU A 27 10.92 41.41 8.36
CA GLU A 27 10.14 41.99 9.41
C GLU A 27 10.06 43.47 9.04
N TYR A 28 8.96 43.87 8.41
CA TYR A 28 8.52 45.25 8.49
C TYR A 28 8.24 45.47 9.97
N ASP A 29 9.32 45.79 10.68
CA ASP A 29 9.28 46.54 11.90
C ASP A 29 8.58 47.83 11.50
N THR A 30 7.26 47.83 11.64
CA THR A 30 6.56 49.08 11.84
C THR A 30 7.07 49.55 13.19
N GLU A 31 8.24 50.20 13.17
CA GLU A 31 8.60 51.20 14.15
C GLU A 31 7.39 52.15 14.15
N GLU A 32 6.45 51.90 15.05
CA GLU A 32 5.54 52.95 15.47
C GLU A 32 6.49 53.99 16.07
N GLU A 33 6.83 54.98 15.24
CA GLU A 33 7.20 56.29 15.73
C GLU A 33 6.06 56.69 16.65
N ASP A 34 6.24 56.43 17.96
CA ASP A 34 5.63 57.20 19.02
C ASP A 34 6.00 58.65 18.69
N GLU A 35 5.18 59.30 17.87
CA GLU A 35 5.09 60.75 17.89
C GLU A 35 4.61 61.08 19.30
N ASP A 36 5.59 61.27 20.19
CA ASP A 36 5.45 62.08 21.40
C ASP A 36 4.79 63.38 20.94
N ILE A 37 3.46 63.42 21.04
CA ILE A 37 2.69 64.64 20.94
C ILE A 37 3.19 65.49 22.10
N ASP A 38 4.11 66.39 21.78
CA ASP A 38 4.53 67.48 22.64
C ASP A 38 3.25 68.08 23.23
N ASP A 39 3.11 67.91 24.55
CA ASP A 39 2.02 68.40 25.38
C ASP A 39 2.09 69.93 25.37
N VAL A 40 1.60 70.54 24.27
CA VAL A 40 1.35 71.97 24.20
C VAL A 40 0.09 72.19 25.02
N GLU A 41 0.28 72.58 26.28
CA GLU A 41 -0.78 73.11 27.16
C GLU A 41 -1.38 74.39 26.53
N GLU A 42 -2.25 74.23 25.54
CA GLU A 42 -3.25 75.23 25.17
C GLU A 42 -4.55 74.89 25.88
N GLU A 43 -4.86 75.66 26.92
CA GLU A 43 -6.18 75.67 27.54
C GLU A 43 -7.22 76.19 26.53
N GLU A 44 -7.82 75.28 25.77
CA GLU A 44 -9.06 75.52 25.04
C GLU A 44 -10.18 74.63 25.61
N ASP A 45 -11.37 75.22 25.77
CA ASP A 45 -12.59 74.58 26.27
C ASP A 45 -12.78 73.20 25.64
N LYS A 46 -12.58 72.14 26.43
CA LYS A 46 -12.79 70.75 26.01
C LYS A 46 -14.27 70.55 25.66
N ASP A 47 -14.57 70.66 24.37
CA ASP A 47 -15.86 70.31 23.81
C ASP A 47 -16.08 68.80 24.01
N GLY A 48 -17.23 68.41 24.56
CA GLY A 48 -17.52 67.02 24.90
C GLY A 48 -17.47 66.08 23.69
N GLU A 49 -17.65 66.64 22.48
CA GLU A 49 -17.54 65.91 21.21
C GLU A 49 -16.10 65.45 20.90
N MET A 50 -15.07 66.20 21.33
CA MET A 50 -13.66 65.84 21.09
C MET A 50 -13.19 64.69 21.99
N GLU A 51 -13.64 64.66 23.25
CA GLU A 51 -13.38 63.53 24.16
C GLU A 51 -14.08 62.24 23.71
N GLU A 52 -15.28 62.34 23.11
CA GLU A 52 -15.98 61.18 22.53
C GLU A 52 -15.24 60.63 21.30
N LEU A 53 -14.72 61.50 20.43
CA LEU A 53 -13.91 61.14 19.27
C LEU A 53 -12.59 60.46 19.65
N GLU A 54 -11.87 60.97 20.65
CA GLU A 54 -10.65 60.32 21.15
C GLU A 54 -10.92 58.93 21.71
N LYS A 55 -12.05 58.75 22.38
CA LYS A 55 -12.46 57.46 22.94
C LYS A 55 -12.82 56.47 21.83
N GLU A 56 -13.54 56.90 20.80
CA GLU A 56 -13.85 56.06 19.64
C GLU A 56 -12.59 55.67 18.86
N TYR A 57 -11.64 56.59 18.71
CA TYR A 57 -10.33 56.33 18.10
C TYR A 57 -9.54 55.28 18.87
N LYS A 58 -9.44 55.41 20.20
CA LYS A 58 -8.81 54.41 21.07
C LYS A 58 -9.49 53.04 20.99
N GLU A 59 -10.83 53.01 20.92
CA GLU A 59 -11.57 51.75 20.74
C GLU A 59 -11.33 51.11 19.36
N LEU A 60 -11.21 51.91 18.30
CA LEU A 60 -10.91 51.43 16.95
C LEU A 60 -9.50 50.85 16.87
N HIS A 61 -8.52 51.56 17.43
CA HIS A 61 -7.13 51.13 17.47
C HIS A 61 -6.95 49.83 18.27
N ASN A 62 -7.63 49.69 19.41
CA ASN A 62 -7.64 48.44 20.17
C ASN A 62 -8.24 47.26 19.37
N LYS A 63 -9.34 47.50 18.63
CA LYS A 63 -9.94 46.49 17.75
C LYS A 63 -8.99 46.07 16.62
N GLU A 64 -8.25 47.02 16.05
CA GLU A 64 -7.24 46.75 15.02
C GLU A 64 -6.08 45.91 15.56
N GLN A 65 -5.54 46.27 16.73
CA GLN A 65 -4.50 45.47 17.40
C GLN A 65 -4.99 44.04 17.70
N ASP A 66 -6.23 43.87 18.13
CA ASP A 66 -6.81 42.55 18.39
C ASP A 66 -6.98 41.73 17.10
N ILE A 67 -7.38 42.35 15.98
CA ILE A 67 -7.42 41.70 14.66
C ILE A 67 -6.02 41.26 14.23
N LEU A 68 -5.02 42.12 14.38
CA LEU A 68 -3.62 41.79 14.03
C LEU A 68 -3.06 40.66 14.91
N ARG A 69 -3.34 40.67 16.22
CA ARG A 69 -2.96 39.57 17.12
C ARG A 69 -3.62 38.26 16.71
N ASN A 70 -4.91 38.28 16.38
CA ASN A 70 -5.63 37.10 15.90
C ASN A 70 -5.05 36.58 14.56
N LEU A 71 -4.70 37.48 13.64
CA LEU A 71 -4.09 37.10 12.37
C LEU A 71 -2.69 36.49 12.56
N LYS A 72 -1.85 37.09 13.42
CA LYS A 72 -0.54 36.53 13.80
C LYS A 72 -0.70 35.15 14.45
N HIS A 73 -1.68 34.97 15.33
CA HIS A 73 -1.99 33.69 15.95
C HIS A 73 -2.38 32.63 14.92
N HIS A 74 -3.28 32.96 13.98
CA HIS A 74 -3.67 32.06 12.90
C HIS A 74 -2.49 31.66 12.00
N LYS A 75 -1.58 32.61 11.69
CA LYS A 75 -0.36 32.30 10.92
C LYS A 75 0.50 31.25 11.63
N VAL A 76 0.72 31.41 12.95
CA VAL A 76 1.49 30.43 13.75
C VAL A 76 0.79 29.07 13.81
N GLU A 77 -0.54 29.05 13.99
CA GLU A 77 -1.30 27.79 13.94
C GLU A 77 -1.20 27.10 12.58
N ASP A 78 -1.28 27.85 11.49
CA ASP A 78 -1.25 27.29 10.14
C ASP A 78 0.14 26.75 9.80
N VAL A 79 1.21 27.39 10.28
CA VAL A 79 2.57 26.82 10.23
C VAL A 79 2.63 25.48 10.97
N LYS A 80 2.08 25.39 12.19
CA LYS A 80 2.03 24.14 12.97
C LYS A 80 1.20 23.06 12.27
N LYS A 81 0.06 23.42 11.69
CA LYS A 81 -0.78 22.51 10.88
C LYS A 81 -0.02 22.02 9.65
N GLY A 82 0.69 22.91 8.96
CA GLY A 82 1.55 22.58 7.82
C GLY A 82 2.62 21.56 8.20
N GLN A 83 3.32 21.76 9.31
CA GLN A 83 4.31 20.80 9.81
C GLN A 83 3.68 19.46 10.19
N ALA A 84 2.51 19.47 10.84
CA ALA A 84 1.79 18.25 11.18
C ALA A 84 1.39 17.46 9.92
N VAL A 85 0.94 18.13 8.86
CA VAL A 85 0.62 17.49 7.57
C VAL A 85 1.86 16.90 6.92
N LYS A 86 3.00 17.61 6.92
CA LYS A 86 4.28 17.08 6.41
C LYS A 86 4.68 15.80 7.15
N ASN A 87 4.60 15.80 8.48
CA ASN A 87 4.93 14.64 9.30
C ASN A 87 3.97 13.46 9.06
N GLN A 88 2.66 13.72 8.96
CA GLN A 88 1.66 12.69 8.64
C GLN A 88 1.91 12.06 7.27
N LYS A 89 2.25 12.87 6.26
CA LYS A 89 2.62 12.37 4.93
C LYS A 89 3.85 11.47 4.98
N ALA A 90 4.91 11.90 5.69
CA ALA A 90 6.12 11.10 5.86
C ALA A 90 5.84 9.74 6.53
N LEU A 91 5.02 9.72 7.58
CA LEU A 91 4.61 8.48 8.25
C LEU A 91 3.81 7.56 7.31
N TRP A 92 2.87 8.12 6.56
CA TRP A 92 2.07 7.37 5.59
C TRP A 92 2.93 6.76 4.48
N ASP A 93 3.84 7.54 3.91
CA ASP A 93 4.76 7.08 2.87
C ASP A 93 5.65 5.93 3.37
N LYS A 94 6.15 6.02 4.61
CA LYS A 94 6.93 4.95 5.24
C LYS A 94 6.11 3.70 5.52
N ALA A 95 4.86 3.84 5.96
CA ALA A 95 3.95 2.71 6.14
C ALA A 95 3.65 1.98 4.82
N LEU A 96 3.44 2.73 3.72
CA LEU A 96 3.30 2.17 2.38
C LEU A 96 4.57 1.44 1.93
N GLU A 97 5.75 2.02 2.18
CA GLU A 97 7.04 1.40 1.89
C GLU A 97 7.16 0.02 2.57
N PHE A 98 6.85 -0.06 3.88
CA PHE A 98 6.85 -1.33 4.62
C PHE A 98 5.90 -2.34 4.00
N ARG A 99 4.67 -1.93 3.68
CA ARG A 99 3.68 -2.79 3.03
C ARG A 99 4.17 -3.31 1.69
N PHE A 100 4.84 -2.49 0.88
CA PHE A 100 5.37 -2.87 -0.42
C PHE A 100 6.56 -3.84 -0.33
N LEU A 101 7.40 -3.69 0.69
CA LEU A 101 8.51 -4.60 0.98
C LEU A 101 7.98 -5.98 1.41
N LEU A 102 6.93 -6.01 2.25
CA LEU A 102 6.32 -7.25 2.73
C LEU A 102 5.61 -8.06 1.65
N GLN A 103 5.17 -7.44 0.54
CA GLN A 103 4.38 -8.15 -0.49
C GLN A 103 5.05 -9.43 -0.99
N LYS A 104 6.37 -9.40 -1.25
CA LYS A 104 7.07 -10.58 -1.76
C LYS A 104 7.17 -11.70 -0.73
N ALA A 105 7.38 -11.34 0.54
CA ALA A 105 7.41 -12.30 1.63
C ALA A 105 6.03 -12.93 1.83
N PHE A 106 4.97 -12.12 1.82
CA PHE A 106 3.57 -12.58 1.91
C PHE A 106 3.19 -13.52 0.76
N SER A 107 3.43 -13.14 -0.50
CA SER A 107 3.15 -14.06 -1.62
C SER A 107 4.07 -15.30 -1.62
N GLY A 108 5.26 -15.19 -1.03
CA GLY A 108 6.21 -16.28 -0.88
C GLY A 108 5.80 -17.31 0.18
N SER A 109 5.19 -16.86 1.28
CA SER A 109 4.77 -17.74 2.38
C SER A 109 3.72 -18.76 1.95
N ASN A 110 2.84 -18.40 1.00
CA ASN A 110 1.86 -19.32 0.40
C ASN A 110 2.50 -20.55 -0.28
N ARG A 111 3.80 -20.52 -0.56
CA ARG A 111 4.52 -21.64 -1.18
C ARG A 111 5.17 -22.57 -0.18
N LEU A 112 5.28 -22.16 1.08
CA LEU A 112 5.95 -22.94 2.11
C LEU A 112 5.23 -24.29 2.34
N PRO A 113 5.97 -25.35 2.66
CA PRO A 113 5.40 -26.61 3.14
C PRO A 113 4.38 -26.37 4.26
N GLN A 114 3.18 -26.95 4.11
CA GLN A 114 2.15 -26.93 5.16
C GLN A 114 2.61 -27.71 6.40
N ASP A 115 2.02 -27.42 7.55
CA ASP A 115 2.51 -27.95 8.84
C ASP A 115 2.60 -29.49 8.88
N SER A 116 1.67 -30.17 8.21
CA SER A 116 1.67 -31.64 8.09
C SER A 116 2.93 -32.25 7.46
N VAL A 117 3.61 -31.51 6.56
CA VAL A 117 4.80 -31.95 5.84
C VAL A 117 6.06 -31.17 6.22
N ARG A 118 5.92 -30.09 6.99
CA ARG A 118 7.02 -29.21 7.45
C ARG A 118 8.12 -30.00 8.15
N SER A 119 7.75 -30.83 9.13
CA SER A 119 8.72 -31.62 9.91
C SER A 119 9.53 -32.57 9.05
N SER A 120 8.91 -33.20 8.05
CA SER A 120 9.60 -34.06 7.09
C SER A 120 10.55 -33.27 6.18
N PHE A 121 10.17 -32.05 5.79
CA PHE A 121 11.01 -31.16 5.00
C PHE A 121 12.26 -30.72 5.75
N CYS A 122 12.11 -30.28 7.01
CA CYS A 122 13.25 -29.92 7.86
C CYS A 122 14.16 -31.12 8.14
N ALA A 123 13.59 -32.30 8.42
CA ALA A 123 14.37 -33.51 8.68
C ALA A 123 15.17 -34.01 7.46
N SER A 124 14.83 -33.54 6.25
CA SER A 124 15.50 -33.97 5.01
C SER A 124 16.82 -33.27 4.76
N ASP A 125 17.01 -32.05 5.28
CA ASP A 125 18.18 -31.21 5.00
C ASP A 125 18.45 -30.22 6.15
N GLU A 126 19.68 -30.20 6.65
CA GLU A 126 20.13 -29.28 7.71
C GLU A 126 20.07 -27.81 7.24
N GLU A 127 20.36 -27.52 5.96
CA GLU A 127 20.26 -26.17 5.40
C GLU A 127 18.81 -25.66 5.41
N VAL A 128 17.86 -26.55 5.13
CA VAL A 128 16.42 -26.24 5.18
C VAL A 128 16.00 -25.95 6.62
N THR A 129 16.45 -26.77 7.58
CA THR A 129 16.16 -26.53 9.01
C THR A 129 16.70 -25.18 9.48
N ALA A 130 17.95 -24.86 9.12
CA ALA A 130 18.56 -23.57 9.45
C ALA A 130 17.79 -22.40 8.81
N ALA A 131 17.46 -22.50 7.52
CA ALA A 131 16.69 -21.48 6.81
C ALA A 131 15.29 -21.25 7.40
N TYR A 132 14.61 -22.31 7.87
CA TYR A 132 13.34 -22.18 8.58
C TYR A 132 13.49 -21.46 9.93
N SER A 133 14.54 -21.80 10.70
CA SER A 133 14.83 -21.13 11.96
C SER A 133 15.12 -19.64 11.75
N ASP A 134 15.90 -19.32 10.72
CA ASP A 134 16.22 -17.93 10.35
C ASP A 134 14.97 -17.18 9.88
N LEU A 135 14.11 -17.82 9.09
CA LEU A 135 12.84 -17.25 8.65
C LEU A 135 11.92 -16.93 9.83
N ILE A 136 11.76 -17.86 10.78
CA ILE A 136 10.93 -17.65 11.96
C ILE A 136 11.50 -16.52 12.81
N THR A 137 12.81 -16.55 13.07
CA THR A 137 13.49 -15.53 13.90
C THR A 137 13.41 -14.14 13.28
N SER A 138 13.67 -14.03 11.98
CA SER A 138 13.57 -12.75 11.26
C SER A 138 12.15 -12.24 11.14
N SER A 139 11.16 -13.13 10.96
CA SER A 139 9.74 -12.76 10.92
C SER A 139 9.25 -12.25 12.26
N LYS A 140 9.59 -12.94 13.37
CA LYS A 140 9.28 -12.50 14.74
C LYS A 140 9.90 -11.15 15.05
N LYS A 141 11.20 -10.98 14.78
CA LYS A 141 11.88 -9.68 14.97
C LYS A 141 11.23 -8.55 14.18
N THR A 142 10.79 -8.83 12.96
CA THR A 142 10.06 -7.85 12.13
C THR A 142 8.71 -7.50 12.74
N LEU A 143 7.96 -8.50 13.21
CA LEU A 143 6.69 -8.30 13.90
C LEU A 143 6.87 -7.48 15.19
N ASP A 144 7.84 -7.83 16.03
CA ASP A 144 8.17 -7.10 17.26
C ASP A 144 8.48 -5.62 16.96
N SER A 145 9.29 -5.36 15.93
CA SER A 145 9.64 -4.00 15.50
C SER A 145 8.40 -3.20 15.04
N LEU A 146 7.45 -3.85 14.35
CA LEU A 146 6.20 -3.23 13.94
C LEU A 146 5.27 -2.94 15.13
N LEU A 147 5.23 -3.84 16.11
CA LEU A 147 4.46 -3.68 17.34
C LEU A 147 5.03 -2.56 18.21
N GLU A 148 6.36 -2.49 18.36
CA GLU A 148 7.04 -1.39 19.07
C GLU A 148 6.77 -0.04 18.41
N LEU A 149 6.86 0.01 17.07
CA LEU A 149 6.50 1.22 16.32
C LEU A 149 5.03 1.60 16.55
N GLN A 150 4.12 0.62 16.52
CA GLN A 150 2.70 0.87 16.75
C GLN A 150 2.46 1.41 18.17
N GLU A 151 3.06 0.81 19.20
CA GLU A 151 2.96 1.30 20.58
C GLU A 151 3.49 2.73 20.69
N ALA A 152 4.66 3.02 20.12
CA ALA A 152 5.22 4.37 20.12
C ALA A 152 4.29 5.38 19.43
N LEU A 153 3.65 5.02 18.31
CA LEU A 153 2.67 5.89 17.65
C LEU A 153 1.42 6.11 18.50
N LEU A 154 1.00 5.12 19.30
CA LEU A 154 -0.13 5.26 20.21
C LEU A 154 0.20 6.17 21.39
N GLU A 155 1.34 5.95 22.04
CA GLU A 155 1.78 6.71 23.22
C GLU A 155 2.01 8.20 22.90
N ASN A 156 2.52 8.48 21.70
CA ASN A 156 2.72 9.85 21.22
C ASN A 156 1.43 10.54 20.76
N ASN A 157 0.26 9.89 20.88
CA ASN A 157 -1.02 10.47 20.52
C ASN A 157 -2.00 10.48 21.72
N PRO A 158 -2.00 11.57 22.52
CA PRO A 158 -2.87 11.72 23.69
C PRO A 158 -4.37 11.59 23.39
N SER A 159 -4.79 11.86 22.14
CA SER A 159 -6.19 11.78 21.72
C SER A 159 -6.72 10.33 21.73
N ILE A 160 -5.84 9.34 21.65
CA ILE A 160 -6.20 7.92 21.68
C ILE A 160 -6.64 7.54 23.08
N ALA A 161 -5.87 7.90 24.11
CA ALA A 161 -6.22 7.68 25.51
C ALA A 161 -7.57 8.33 25.88
N GLN A 162 -7.80 9.58 25.44
CA GLN A 162 -9.05 10.30 25.65
C GLN A 162 -10.27 9.66 24.96
N SER A 163 -10.04 8.88 23.89
CA SER A 163 -11.11 8.21 23.14
C SER A 163 -11.58 6.91 23.80
N LEU A 164 -10.77 6.32 24.69
CA LEU A 164 -11.13 5.12 25.47
C LEU A 164 -12.10 5.43 26.61
N GLU A 165 -12.02 6.62 27.23
CA GLU A 165 -12.86 7.01 28.37
C GLU A 165 -14.33 7.26 27.98
N GLY A 166 -14.60 7.60 26.72
CA GLY A 166 -15.93 7.99 26.25
C GLY A 166 -16.83 6.85 25.73
N ASN A 167 -16.28 5.65 25.49
CA ASN A 167 -17.00 4.53 24.88
C ASN A 167 -16.89 3.27 25.75
N GLY A 168 -17.77 3.17 26.77
CA GLY A 168 -17.89 2.02 27.68
C GLY A 168 -18.45 0.74 27.03
N ALA A 169 -18.32 0.56 25.72
CA ALA A 169 -18.72 -0.65 25.02
C ALA A 169 -17.48 -1.44 24.62
N GLN A 170 -17.02 -2.32 25.52
CA GLN A 170 -16.11 -3.39 25.17
C GLN A 170 -16.81 -4.30 24.13
N PRO A 171 -16.30 -4.46 22.91
CA PRO A 171 -16.79 -5.50 22.02
C PRO A 171 -16.30 -6.83 22.61
N SER A 172 -17.18 -7.50 23.34
CA SER A 172 -16.93 -8.86 23.83
C SER A 172 -16.92 -9.81 22.63
N THR A 173 -15.75 -10.04 22.06
CA THR A 173 -15.48 -11.22 21.26
C THR A 173 -14.47 -12.05 22.03
N ASN A 174 -15.01 -13.04 22.76
CA ASN A 174 -14.29 -14.25 23.13
C ASN A 174 -13.99 -14.97 21.81
N LEU A 175 -12.84 -14.65 21.23
CA LEU A 175 -12.18 -15.59 20.33
C LEU A 175 -11.37 -16.47 21.27
N ASP A 176 -11.76 -17.74 21.39
CA ASP A 176 -11.02 -18.78 22.10
C ASP A 176 -9.69 -19.03 21.36
N MET A 177 -8.78 -18.06 21.45
CA MET A 177 -7.44 -18.03 20.87
C MET A 177 -6.44 -18.23 21.99
N GLU A 178 -6.62 -19.30 22.77
CA GLU A 178 -5.90 -19.55 24.02
C GLU A 178 -4.39 -19.86 23.84
N ASP A 179 -3.87 -19.95 22.61
CA ASP A 179 -2.51 -20.47 22.36
C ASP A 179 -1.60 -19.62 21.44
N ASP A 180 -2.01 -18.43 21.00
CA ASP A 180 -1.13 -17.55 20.18
C ASP A 180 -0.89 -16.19 20.84
N GLY A 181 0.20 -16.11 21.61
CA GLY A 181 0.60 -14.90 22.32
C GLY A 181 0.91 -13.71 21.40
N GLU A 182 1.46 -13.97 20.20
CA GLU A 182 1.73 -12.93 19.21
C GLU A 182 0.42 -12.34 18.69
N TRP A 183 -0.55 -13.22 18.41
CA TRP A 183 -1.83 -12.77 17.88
C TRP A 183 -2.69 -12.04 18.92
N LEU A 184 -2.59 -12.45 20.19
CA LEU A 184 -3.20 -11.73 21.31
C LEU A 184 -2.67 -10.30 21.43
N GLN A 185 -1.35 -10.08 21.29
CA GLN A 185 -0.75 -8.76 21.34
C GLN A 185 -1.28 -7.83 20.24
N ILE A 186 -1.30 -8.31 18.98
CA ILE A 186 -1.82 -7.51 17.87
C ILE A 186 -3.32 -7.21 18.06
N SER A 187 -4.10 -8.18 18.55
CA SER A 187 -5.53 -7.98 18.84
C SER A 187 -5.75 -6.90 19.91
N GLN A 188 -4.99 -6.94 21.00
CA GLN A 188 -5.05 -5.92 22.06
C GLN A 188 -4.70 -4.54 21.52
N MET A 189 -3.64 -4.44 20.71
CA MET A 189 -3.22 -3.20 20.07
C MET A 189 -4.32 -2.61 19.17
N ASN A 190 -4.92 -3.45 18.32
CA ASN A 190 -6.04 -3.05 17.44
C ASN A 190 -7.27 -2.60 18.24
N ARG A 191 -7.55 -3.21 19.40
CA ARG A 191 -8.64 -2.80 20.29
C ARG A 191 -8.38 -1.43 20.92
N ARG A 192 -7.14 -1.14 21.36
CA ARG A 192 -6.77 0.15 21.97
C ARG A 192 -7.02 1.34 21.03
N ILE A 193 -6.71 1.19 19.74
CA ILE A 193 -6.89 2.27 18.76
C ILE A 193 -8.31 2.38 18.19
N ALA A 194 -9.13 1.33 18.30
CA ALA A 194 -10.41 1.22 17.58
C ALA A 194 -11.34 2.44 17.75
N ALA A 195 -11.58 2.89 18.99
CA ALA A 195 -12.47 4.02 19.26
C ALA A 195 -11.97 5.33 18.64
N PHE A 196 -10.66 5.58 18.72
CA PHE A 196 -10.04 6.75 18.11
C PHE A 196 -10.11 6.66 16.58
N ARG A 197 -9.74 5.50 15.99
CA ARG A 197 -9.79 5.26 14.55
C ARG A 197 -11.17 5.55 14.00
N ASP A 198 -12.21 4.96 14.59
CA ASP A 198 -13.58 5.09 14.09
C ASP A 198 -14.05 6.55 14.16
N LYS A 199 -13.81 7.22 15.29
CA LYS A 199 -14.12 8.66 15.46
C LYS A 199 -13.37 9.55 14.48
N ALA A 200 -12.09 9.28 14.24
CA ALA A 200 -11.25 10.06 13.34
C ALA A 200 -11.68 9.88 11.87
N VAL A 201 -11.88 8.63 11.43
CA VAL A 201 -12.32 8.29 10.07
C VAL A 201 -13.68 8.94 9.79
N ASP A 202 -14.65 8.79 10.69
CA ASP A 202 -15.99 9.35 10.48
C ASP A 202 -15.98 10.88 10.50
N LYS A 203 -15.13 11.51 11.32
CA LYS A 203 -14.94 12.97 11.32
C LYS A 203 -14.41 13.45 9.96
N TRP A 204 -13.38 12.79 9.43
CA TRP A 204 -12.78 13.19 8.14
C TRP A 204 -13.66 12.86 6.94
N GLN A 205 -14.41 11.77 7.00
CA GLN A 205 -15.48 11.48 6.05
C GLN A 205 -16.47 12.65 5.98
N ARG A 206 -17.07 13.03 7.13
CA ARG A 206 -18.05 14.13 7.18
C ARG A 206 -17.47 15.44 6.69
N LYS A 207 -16.23 15.77 7.09
CA LYS A 207 -15.55 16.99 6.64
C LYS A 207 -15.35 17.00 5.12
N THR A 208 -14.92 15.88 4.55
CA THR A 208 -14.70 15.75 3.09
C THR A 208 -16.02 15.90 2.33
N GLU A 209 -17.11 15.33 2.85
CA GLU A 209 -18.44 15.43 2.23
C GLU A 209 -19.01 16.85 2.24
N VAL A 210 -18.76 17.60 3.31
CA VAL A 210 -19.14 19.02 3.41
C VAL A 210 -18.33 19.85 2.42
N THR A 211 -17.00 19.66 2.36
CA THR A 211 -16.12 20.42 1.47
C THR A 211 -16.37 20.14 -0.01
N THR A 212 -16.67 18.88 -0.37
CA THR A 212 -16.89 18.48 -1.77
C THR A 212 -18.33 18.72 -2.26
N GLY A 213 -19.24 19.17 -1.38
CA GLY A 213 -20.66 19.31 -1.71
C GLY A 213 -21.39 17.97 -1.92
N ALA A 214 -20.73 16.84 -1.70
CA ALA A 214 -21.29 15.49 -1.89
C ALA A 214 -22.46 15.21 -0.94
N ALA A 215 -22.55 15.91 0.19
CA ALA A 215 -23.69 15.83 1.11
C ALA A 215 -25.04 16.13 0.44
N ALA A 216 -25.08 16.99 -0.59
CA ALA A 216 -26.31 17.32 -1.32
C ALA A 216 -26.76 16.21 -2.30
N ILE A 217 -25.84 15.35 -2.73
CA ILE A 217 -26.05 14.31 -3.75
C ILE A 217 -26.54 12.99 -3.10
N LYS A 218 -26.30 12.81 -1.80
CA LYS A 218 -26.52 11.56 -1.05
C LYS A 218 -27.96 11.16 -0.74
N ASN A 219 -28.94 12.04 -0.95
CA ASN A 219 -30.35 11.73 -0.68
C ASN A 219 -30.94 10.58 -1.54
N LYS A 220 -30.16 9.96 -2.44
CA LYS A 220 -30.60 8.88 -3.34
C LYS A 220 -30.02 7.49 -3.05
N LEU A 221 -29.04 7.33 -2.18
CA LEU A 221 -28.39 6.02 -1.94
C LEU A 221 -28.10 5.77 -0.45
N GLN A 222 -28.76 4.76 0.13
CA GLN A 222 -28.73 4.44 1.57
C GLN A 222 -27.35 4.03 2.09
N ALA A 223 -26.51 3.37 1.26
CA ALA A 223 -25.13 3.00 1.61
C ALA A 223 -24.23 4.23 1.82
N PHE A 224 -24.54 5.35 1.17
CA PHE A 224 -23.78 6.59 1.34
C PHE A 224 -24.21 7.36 2.59
N ASN A 225 -25.33 7.05 3.25
CA ASN A 225 -25.80 7.79 4.42
C ASN A 225 -25.27 7.25 5.76
N GLN A 226 -24.38 6.25 5.73
CA GLN A 226 -23.79 5.65 6.93
C GLN A 226 -22.33 6.08 7.10
N ASN A 227 -21.89 6.12 8.36
CA ASN A 227 -20.49 6.33 8.70
C ASN A 227 -19.64 5.17 8.15
N ILE A 228 -18.40 5.43 7.74
CA ILE A 228 -17.48 4.38 7.24
C ILE A 228 -17.30 3.29 8.30
N SER A 229 -17.15 3.68 9.57
CA SER A 229 -17.04 2.74 10.69
C SER A 229 -18.22 1.75 10.76
N GLU A 230 -19.45 2.24 10.60
CA GLU A 230 -20.69 1.43 10.61
C GLU A 230 -20.78 0.52 9.37
N GLN A 231 -20.38 1.03 8.20
CA GLN A 231 -20.33 0.23 6.98
C GLN A 231 -19.36 -0.94 7.15
N VAL A 232 -18.13 -0.66 7.61
CA VAL A 232 -17.12 -1.69 7.91
C VAL A 232 -17.65 -2.68 8.94
N ALA A 233 -18.22 -2.21 10.05
CA ALA A 233 -18.79 -3.08 11.08
C ALA A 233 -19.91 -3.97 10.53
N THR A 234 -20.74 -3.46 9.62
CA THR A 234 -21.81 -4.23 8.98
C THR A 234 -21.25 -5.31 8.06
N TYR A 235 -20.24 -4.98 7.24
CA TYR A 235 -19.55 -5.98 6.41
C TYR A 235 -18.81 -7.03 7.24
N MET A 236 -18.23 -6.64 8.38
CA MET A 236 -17.51 -7.54 9.28
C MET A 236 -18.42 -8.46 10.10
N ARG A 237 -19.76 -8.28 10.08
CA ARG A 237 -20.69 -9.24 10.72
C ARG A 237 -20.71 -10.59 9.99
N ASP A 238 -20.50 -10.60 8.68
CA ASP A 238 -20.33 -11.81 7.88
C ASP A 238 -19.19 -11.62 6.87
N PRO A 239 -17.93 -11.81 7.29
CA PRO A 239 -16.77 -11.62 6.44
C PRO A 239 -16.57 -12.80 5.47
N THR A 240 -17.46 -13.80 5.48
CA THR A 240 -17.26 -15.08 4.77
C THR A 240 -17.04 -14.89 3.28
N ARG A 241 -17.79 -13.98 2.65
CA ARG A 241 -17.61 -13.65 1.24
C ARG A 241 -16.24 -13.04 0.95
N MET A 242 -15.78 -12.12 1.80
CA MET A 242 -14.48 -11.46 1.65
C MET A 242 -13.35 -12.46 1.83
N ILE A 243 -13.41 -13.28 2.88
CA ILE A 243 -12.42 -14.33 3.16
C ILE A 243 -12.31 -15.28 1.96
N LYS A 244 -13.43 -15.74 1.41
CA LYS A 244 -13.45 -16.62 0.22
C LYS A 244 -12.87 -15.96 -1.03
N GLN A 245 -13.03 -14.64 -1.19
CA GLN A 245 -12.44 -13.89 -2.30
C GLN A 245 -10.92 -13.77 -2.15
N MET A 246 -10.41 -13.70 -0.93
CA MET A 246 -8.98 -13.68 -0.64
C MET A 246 -8.34 -15.07 -0.71
N GLN A 247 -9.10 -16.16 -0.57
CA GLN A 247 -8.53 -17.51 -0.60
C GLN A 247 -8.15 -17.96 -2.02
N GLN A 248 -6.91 -18.43 -2.18
CA GLN A 248 -6.40 -18.94 -3.46
C GLN A 248 -6.61 -20.44 -3.59
N ARG A 249 -6.71 -20.92 -4.84
CA ARG A 249 -6.75 -22.36 -5.12
C ARG A 249 -5.34 -22.95 -5.09
N ARG A 250 -5.22 -24.15 -4.51
CA ARG A 250 -3.96 -24.93 -4.50
C ARG A 250 -3.35 -25.11 -5.89
N SER A 251 -4.18 -25.26 -6.93
CA SER A 251 -3.71 -25.40 -8.32
C SER A 251 -3.04 -24.15 -8.89
N THR A 252 -3.25 -22.98 -8.28
CA THR A 252 -2.68 -21.70 -8.74
C THR A 252 -1.27 -21.48 -8.18
N ILE A 253 -0.94 -22.13 -7.06
CA ILE A 253 0.30 -21.91 -6.32
C ILE A 253 1.09 -23.21 -6.24
N GLY A 254 2.37 -23.17 -6.64
CA GLY A 254 3.28 -24.30 -6.41
C GLY A 254 3.71 -24.37 -4.94
N ILE A 255 2.95 -25.10 -4.12
CA ILE A 255 3.23 -25.38 -2.71
C ILE A 255 4.27 -26.51 -2.60
N PHE A 256 5.34 -26.29 -1.86
CA PHE A 256 6.35 -27.33 -1.64
C PHE A 256 5.80 -28.49 -0.79
N GLY A 257 6.24 -29.71 -1.08
CA GLY A 257 5.81 -30.92 -0.37
C GLY A 257 4.44 -31.45 -0.82
N THR A 258 3.71 -30.74 -1.68
CA THR A 258 2.50 -31.27 -2.32
C THR A 258 2.84 -31.93 -3.65
N VAL A 259 2.54 -33.22 -3.79
CA VAL A 259 2.55 -33.88 -5.10
C VAL A 259 1.29 -33.41 -5.81
N THR A 260 1.41 -32.45 -6.71
CA THR A 260 0.31 -32.14 -7.63
C THR A 260 0.13 -33.36 -8.52
N GLU A 261 -0.95 -34.11 -8.30
CA GLU A 261 -1.37 -35.20 -9.19
C GLU A 261 -1.76 -34.65 -10.56
N SER A 262 -0.78 -34.22 -11.37
CA SER A 262 -0.99 -33.84 -12.77
C SER A 262 -1.14 -35.05 -13.70
N GLY A 263 -1.59 -36.21 -13.18
CA GLY A 263 -1.51 -37.48 -13.89
C GLY A 263 -2.71 -38.42 -13.79
N SER A 264 -3.74 -38.13 -12.98
CA SER A 264 -4.79 -39.13 -12.72
C SER A 264 -6.17 -38.51 -12.70
N ASN A 265 -6.98 -38.93 -13.68
CA ASN A 265 -8.44 -38.92 -13.70
C ASN A 265 -9.14 -37.60 -14.08
N ALA A 266 -9.45 -37.51 -15.38
CA ALA A 266 -10.44 -36.63 -15.97
C ALA A 266 -11.90 -36.97 -15.56
N ASN A 267 -12.15 -37.58 -14.41
CA ASN A 267 -13.49 -37.88 -13.88
C ASN A 267 -13.37 -38.19 -12.38
N GLY A 268 -13.76 -37.25 -11.53
CA GLY A 268 -13.83 -37.46 -10.08
C GLY A 268 -13.67 -36.15 -9.32
N GLU A 269 -14.80 -35.49 -9.09
CA GLU A 269 -15.04 -34.48 -8.04
C GLU A 269 -13.92 -33.45 -7.83
N GLU A 270 -14.11 -32.26 -8.43
CA GLU A 270 -13.43 -31.04 -8.01
C GLU A 270 -13.50 -30.93 -6.48
N ALA A 271 -12.39 -31.25 -5.81
CA ALA A 271 -12.25 -31.10 -4.37
C ALA A 271 -12.40 -29.61 -4.05
N HIS A 272 -13.63 -29.24 -3.67
CA HIS A 272 -14.13 -27.91 -3.36
C HIS A 272 -13.89 -26.82 -4.43
N PRO A 273 -14.94 -26.18 -4.97
CA PRO A 273 -14.79 -24.97 -5.80
C PRO A 273 -14.24 -23.75 -5.02
N GLU A 274 -14.14 -23.91 -3.70
CA GLU A 274 -13.79 -22.93 -2.68
C GLU A 274 -12.27 -22.90 -2.46
N GLY A 275 -11.70 -21.71 -2.21
CA GLY A 275 -10.25 -21.53 -2.04
C GLY A 275 -9.70 -22.26 -0.80
N ASP A 276 -8.38 -22.43 -0.75
CA ASP A 276 -7.70 -23.01 0.43
C ASP A 276 -7.60 -21.96 1.54
N PRO A 277 -8.09 -22.24 2.77
CA PRO A 277 -7.96 -21.34 3.91
C PRO A 277 -6.54 -20.91 4.24
N GLU A 278 -5.54 -21.76 3.94
CA GLU A 278 -4.12 -21.49 4.23
C GLU A 278 -3.44 -20.62 3.16
N LEU A 279 -4.11 -20.31 2.05
CA LEU A 279 -3.53 -19.57 0.92
C LEU A 279 -4.28 -18.26 0.72
N LEU A 280 -3.62 -17.13 0.99
CA LEU A 280 -4.27 -15.82 0.94
C LEU A 280 -3.71 -14.93 -0.18
N ASP A 281 -4.61 -14.23 -0.86
CA ASP A 281 -4.34 -13.22 -1.87
C ASP A 281 -4.90 -11.88 -1.45
N ASP A 282 -4.02 -10.90 -1.31
CA ASP A 282 -4.37 -9.51 -1.05
C ASP A 282 -4.02 -8.61 -2.25
N SER A 283 -3.80 -9.19 -3.44
CA SER A 283 -3.35 -8.47 -4.64
C SER A 283 -4.27 -7.32 -5.02
N GLU A 284 -5.59 -7.45 -4.82
CA GLU A 284 -6.55 -6.36 -5.11
C GLU A 284 -6.29 -5.14 -4.22
N PHE A 285 -6.14 -5.37 -2.90
CA PHE A 285 -5.80 -4.31 -1.95
C PHE A 285 -4.42 -3.73 -2.23
N TYR A 286 -3.42 -4.59 -2.49
CA TYR A 286 -2.07 -4.17 -2.84
C TYR A 286 -2.03 -3.29 -4.10
N GLN A 287 -2.77 -3.67 -5.15
CA GLN A 287 -2.85 -2.91 -6.39
C GLN A 287 -3.55 -1.58 -6.19
N GLN A 288 -4.57 -1.52 -5.33
CA GLN A 288 -5.22 -0.27 -4.97
C GLN A 288 -4.25 0.67 -4.24
N LEU A 289 -3.50 0.18 -3.25
CA LEU A 289 -2.48 0.97 -2.56
C LEU A 289 -1.38 1.46 -3.50
N LEU A 290 -0.94 0.62 -4.44
CA LEU A 290 0.04 1.03 -5.45
C LEU A 290 -0.51 2.12 -6.36
N LYS A 291 -1.74 1.95 -6.84
CA LYS A 291 -2.39 2.93 -7.72
C LYS A 291 -2.50 4.28 -7.03
N GLU A 292 -3.01 4.31 -5.80
CA GLU A 292 -3.14 5.54 -5.01
C GLU A 292 -1.78 6.19 -4.72
N PHE A 293 -0.76 5.38 -4.40
CA PHE A 293 0.61 5.87 -4.25
C PHE A 293 1.13 6.53 -5.53
N PHE A 294 0.93 5.93 -6.70
CA PHE A 294 1.37 6.53 -7.96
C PHE A 294 0.59 7.78 -8.36
N GLU A 295 -0.68 7.88 -7.97
CA GLU A 295 -1.50 9.09 -8.21
C GLU A 295 -1.09 10.26 -7.30
N THR A 296 -0.45 9.99 -6.16
CA THR A 296 -0.11 10.99 -5.13
C THR A 296 1.37 11.37 -5.07
N VAL A 297 2.27 10.59 -5.68
CA VAL A 297 3.71 10.88 -5.73
C VAL A 297 4.02 11.92 -6.80
N ASP A 298 4.68 13.00 -6.37
CA ASP A 298 5.29 13.96 -7.28
C ASP A 298 6.64 13.40 -7.80
N PRO A 299 6.82 13.19 -9.12
CA PRO A 299 8.02 12.58 -9.69
C PRO A 299 9.32 13.35 -9.44
N THR A 300 9.23 14.63 -9.10
CA THR A 300 10.36 15.55 -8.98
C THR A 300 10.89 15.76 -7.56
N SER A 301 10.14 15.39 -6.51
CA SER A 301 10.37 15.93 -5.16
C SER A 301 10.62 14.88 -4.05
N SER A 302 10.67 13.58 -4.33
CA SER A 302 10.69 12.59 -3.24
C SER A 302 11.69 11.44 -3.40
N GLU A 303 12.37 11.07 -2.31
CA GLU A 303 13.04 9.77 -2.14
C GLU A 303 12.07 8.59 -2.40
N THR A 304 10.77 8.79 -2.23
CA THR A 304 9.72 7.80 -2.56
C THR A 304 9.58 7.57 -4.06
N ALA A 305 9.91 8.58 -4.90
CA ALA A 305 9.99 8.43 -6.35
C ALA A 305 11.19 7.56 -6.78
N PHE A 306 12.28 7.57 -6.02
CA PHE A 306 13.43 6.69 -6.24
C PHE A 306 13.08 5.21 -6.02
N TYR A 307 12.28 4.91 -5.00
CA TYR A 307 11.74 3.57 -4.75
C TYR A 307 10.78 3.09 -5.87
N ALA A 308 9.89 3.97 -6.33
CA ALA A 308 9.03 3.71 -7.48
C ALA A 308 9.84 3.37 -8.75
N LEU A 309 10.86 4.19 -9.07
CA LEU A 309 11.75 3.98 -10.21
C LEU A 309 12.54 2.66 -10.11
N LYS A 310 13.05 2.32 -8.92
CA LYS A 310 13.88 1.13 -8.69
C LYS A 310 13.10 -0.19 -8.87
N ARG A 311 11.80 -0.24 -8.54
CA ARG A 311 10.96 -1.44 -8.81
C ARG A 311 10.48 -1.52 -10.26
N LEU A 312 10.27 -0.38 -10.93
CA LEU A 312 9.95 -0.30 -12.36
C LEU A 312 11.11 -0.80 -13.26
N GLN A 313 12.35 -0.76 -12.76
CA GLN A 313 13.53 -1.29 -13.47
C GLN A 313 13.70 -2.81 -13.38
N THR A 314 12.68 -3.58 -13.01
CA THR A 314 12.63 -4.96 -13.52
C THR A 314 12.33 -4.86 -15.01
N LYS A 315 13.39 -4.76 -15.84
CA LYS A 315 13.30 -4.84 -17.30
C LYS A 315 12.28 -5.93 -17.59
N LYS A 316 11.08 -5.57 -18.08
CA LYS A 316 10.08 -6.53 -18.54
C LYS A 316 10.75 -7.31 -19.67
N ARG A 317 11.47 -8.37 -19.31
CA ARG A 317 12.00 -9.32 -20.27
C ARG A 317 10.74 -9.89 -20.89
N LYS A 318 10.44 -9.48 -22.13
CA LYS A 318 9.44 -10.16 -22.95
C LYS A 318 9.70 -11.65 -22.75
N ILE A 319 8.66 -12.41 -22.43
CA ILE A 319 8.76 -13.87 -22.34
C ILE A 319 9.06 -14.34 -23.76
N VAL A 320 10.35 -14.41 -24.08
CA VAL A 320 10.86 -14.88 -25.36
C VAL A 320 10.97 -16.38 -25.22
N ASP A 321 10.24 -17.10 -26.06
CA ASP A 321 10.37 -18.54 -26.19
C ASP A 321 11.81 -18.88 -26.61
N ARG A 322 12.64 -19.26 -25.64
CA ARG A 322 14.07 -19.58 -25.85
C ARG A 322 14.25 -20.79 -26.78
N ARG A 323 13.23 -21.65 -26.88
CA ARG A 323 13.16 -22.80 -27.79
C ARG A 323 12.74 -22.41 -29.21
N ALA A 324 12.15 -21.24 -29.42
CA ALA A 324 11.85 -20.74 -30.76
C ALA A 324 13.12 -20.28 -31.51
N SER A 325 14.21 -20.02 -30.80
CA SER A 325 15.51 -19.73 -31.43
C SER A 325 16.08 -20.98 -32.11
N LYS A 326 16.65 -20.80 -33.31
CA LYS A 326 17.39 -21.84 -34.06
C LYS A 326 16.58 -23.10 -34.38
N SER A 327 15.29 -22.94 -34.73
CA SER A 327 14.42 -24.01 -35.26
C SER A 327 14.20 -25.20 -34.32
N ARG A 328 14.36 -25.03 -33.00
CA ARG A 328 14.11 -26.10 -32.00
C ARG A 328 12.62 -26.28 -31.66
N LYS A 329 11.75 -25.45 -32.24
CA LYS A 329 10.29 -25.54 -32.17
C LYS A 329 9.73 -25.53 -33.58
N ILE A 330 8.87 -26.50 -33.88
CA ILE A 330 8.19 -26.60 -35.18
C ILE A 330 7.25 -25.39 -35.32
N ARG A 331 7.38 -24.68 -36.44
CA ARG A 331 6.51 -23.56 -36.79
C ARG A 331 5.77 -23.91 -38.07
N TYR A 332 4.44 -23.80 -38.03
CA TYR A 332 3.59 -24.04 -39.19
C TYR A 332 3.54 -22.77 -40.06
N HIS A 333 4.63 -22.48 -40.77
CA HIS A 333 4.68 -21.43 -41.79
C HIS A 333 4.81 -22.08 -43.17
N VAL A 334 4.09 -21.54 -44.14
CA VAL A 334 4.22 -21.95 -45.54
C VAL A 334 5.54 -21.41 -46.09
N HIS A 335 6.40 -22.30 -46.56
CA HIS A 335 7.65 -21.93 -47.22
C HIS A 335 7.44 -21.88 -48.74
N GLU A 336 7.29 -20.68 -49.31
CA GLU A 336 6.92 -20.48 -50.72
C GLU A 336 7.82 -21.25 -51.72
N LYS A 337 9.13 -21.35 -51.45
CA LYS A 337 10.09 -22.03 -52.33
C LYS A 337 9.89 -23.54 -52.44
N ILE A 338 9.21 -24.18 -51.47
CA ILE A 338 8.94 -25.62 -51.47
C ILE A 338 7.46 -25.94 -51.74
N VAL A 339 6.63 -24.92 -51.90
CA VAL A 339 5.25 -25.12 -52.37
C VAL A 339 5.32 -25.66 -53.80
N ASN A 340 4.56 -26.72 -54.08
CA ASN A 340 4.56 -27.43 -55.37
C ASN A 340 5.92 -28.03 -55.78
N PHE A 341 6.81 -28.33 -54.82
CA PHE A 341 8.12 -28.91 -55.14
C PHE A 341 8.03 -30.30 -55.81
N MET A 342 7.04 -31.11 -55.43
CA MET A 342 6.75 -32.41 -56.06
C MET A 342 5.24 -32.61 -56.20
N ALA A 343 4.85 -33.25 -57.30
CA ALA A 343 3.48 -33.72 -57.48
C ALA A 343 3.23 -34.96 -56.59
N ALA A 344 2.04 -35.08 -56.03
CA ALA A 344 1.67 -36.26 -55.27
C ALA A 344 1.54 -37.47 -56.20
N GLU A 345 2.42 -38.46 -56.03
CA GLU A 345 2.29 -39.75 -56.71
C GLU A 345 1.50 -40.72 -55.81
N PRO A 346 0.41 -41.31 -56.30
CA PRO A 346 -0.36 -42.27 -55.51
C PRO A 346 0.48 -43.51 -55.23
N MET A 347 0.72 -43.77 -53.95
CA MET A 347 1.42 -44.97 -53.51
C MET A 347 0.58 -46.20 -53.88
N LYS A 348 1.12 -47.07 -54.73
CA LYS A 348 0.52 -48.38 -55.03
C LYS A 348 0.79 -49.33 -53.86
N LEU A 349 -0.14 -49.38 -52.92
CA LEU A 349 -0.07 -50.33 -51.82
C LEU A 349 -0.21 -51.77 -52.35
N PRO A 350 0.64 -52.71 -51.91
CA PRO A 350 0.45 -54.12 -52.21
C PRO A 350 -0.93 -54.60 -51.73
N PRO A 351 -1.62 -55.50 -52.46
CA PRO A 351 -2.94 -56.01 -52.08
C PRO A 351 -3.00 -56.66 -50.69
N MET A 352 -1.86 -57.15 -50.20
CA MET A 352 -1.70 -57.76 -48.88
C MET A 352 -1.51 -56.75 -47.73
N ALA A 353 -1.22 -55.48 -48.02
CA ALA A 353 -0.88 -54.48 -47.03
C ALA A 353 -2.02 -54.22 -46.00
N PRO A 354 -3.31 -54.10 -46.39
CA PRO A 354 -4.39 -53.91 -45.43
C PRO A 354 -4.49 -55.05 -44.41
N LYS A 355 -4.44 -56.30 -44.89
CA LYS A 355 -4.48 -57.50 -44.03
C LYS A 355 -3.25 -57.60 -43.12
N LEU A 356 -2.10 -57.14 -43.59
CA LEU A 356 -0.87 -57.11 -42.81
C LEU A 356 -0.95 -56.05 -41.69
N PHE A 357 -1.48 -54.86 -41.98
CA PHE A 357 -1.64 -53.79 -40.98
C PHE A 357 -2.68 -54.15 -39.92
N GLU A 358 -3.75 -54.85 -40.30
CA GLU A 358 -4.75 -55.37 -39.35
C GLU A 358 -4.14 -56.38 -38.36
N ASN A 359 -3.12 -57.14 -38.78
CA ASN A 359 -2.54 -58.21 -37.98
C ASN A 359 -1.12 -57.90 -37.44
N LEU A 360 -0.68 -56.63 -37.51
CA LEU A 360 0.71 -56.24 -37.27
C LEU A 360 1.23 -56.61 -35.87
N PHE A 361 0.33 -56.67 -34.88
CA PHE A 361 0.64 -57.03 -33.48
C PHE A 361 -0.25 -58.16 -32.93
N GLY A 362 -0.87 -58.95 -33.82
CA GLY A 362 -1.58 -60.18 -33.42
C GLY A 362 -2.86 -59.98 -32.60
N MET A 363 -3.65 -58.94 -32.87
CA MET A 363 -4.97 -58.78 -32.23
C MET A 363 -6.09 -59.41 -33.08
N LYS A 364 -6.30 -60.72 -32.83
CA LYS A 364 -7.54 -61.51 -32.98
C LYS A 364 -8.28 -61.42 -34.33
N THR A 365 -7.99 -62.37 -35.21
CA THR A 365 -9.09 -63.12 -35.85
C THR A 365 -9.83 -63.88 -34.76
N GLN A 366 -11.05 -63.44 -34.43
CA GLN A 366 -12.06 -64.29 -33.84
C GLN A 366 -13.14 -64.54 -34.89
#